data_AF-A0A0G4LRZ7-F1
#
_entry.id   AF-A0A0G4LRZ7-F1
#
_cell.length_a   1.000
_cell.length_b   1.000
_cell.length_c   1.000
_cell.angle_alpha   90.00
_cell.angle_beta   90.00
_cell.angle_gamma   90.00
#
_symmetry.space_group_name_H-M   'P 1'
#
loop_
_entity.id
_entity.type
_entity.pdbx_description
1 polymer ?
#
loop_
_entity_poly.entity_id
_entity_poly.type
_entity_poly.pdbx_seq_one_letter_code
_entity_poly.pdbx_strand_id
1 'polypeptide(L)'
;MGDQWDLNSLWEARYIWLPIEIDDDKGSLEVKWHDVYDLNVETGVVTPIEGTSYPVVDAKLEGNAWLQEANFASDGRIATGIYGNDSTVTFSGIEGAGSK
;
A
#
# COMPACT_ATOMS: atom_id res chain seq x y z
N MET A 1 -12.43 0.03 -11.93
CA MET A 1 -12.38 1.48 -11.63
C MET A 1 -13.41 1.78 -10.56
N GLY A 2 -13.03 2.50 -9.52
CA GLY A 2 -13.94 2.96 -8.47
C GLY A 2 -13.42 4.22 -7.79
N ASP A 3 -14.22 4.75 -6.87
CA ASP A 3 -13.94 6.00 -6.16
C ASP A 3 -13.78 5.74 -4.66
N GLN A 4 -12.71 6.28 -4.09
CA GLN A 4 -12.57 6.45 -2.64
C GLN A 4 -13.13 7.81 -2.28
N TRP A 5 -14.39 7.84 -1.86
CA TRP A 5 -15.08 9.06 -1.47
C TRP A 5 -14.53 9.64 -0.16
N ASP A 6 -14.21 10.93 -0.17
CA ASP A 6 -14.06 11.73 1.05
C ASP A 6 -15.31 12.61 1.21
N LEU A 7 -16.18 12.22 2.15
CA LEU A 7 -17.46 12.89 2.37
C LEU A 7 -17.31 14.30 2.97
N ASN A 8 -16.19 14.59 3.62
CA ASN A 8 -15.92 15.93 4.17
C ASN A 8 -15.31 16.85 3.12
N SER A 9 -14.70 16.28 2.08
CA SER A 9 -13.93 16.99 1.08
C SER A 9 -14.04 16.28 -0.28
N LEU A 10 -15.18 16.44 -0.96
CA LEU A 10 -15.46 15.71 -2.22
C LEU A 10 -14.42 15.96 -3.32
N TRP A 11 -13.73 17.10 -3.28
CA TRP A 11 -12.66 17.42 -4.23
C TRP A 11 -11.34 16.68 -3.94
N GLU A 12 -11.19 16.07 -2.75
CA GLU A 12 -10.08 15.18 -2.37
C GLU A 12 -10.38 13.71 -2.64
N ALA A 13 -11.56 13.39 -3.17
CA ALA A 13 -11.91 12.03 -3.56
C ALA A 13 -10.85 11.48 -4.54
N ARG A 14 -10.49 10.22 -4.35
CA ARG A 14 -9.43 9.56 -5.11
C ARG A 14 -9.99 8.48 -6.02
N TYR A 15 -9.31 8.25 -7.13
CA TYR A 15 -9.59 7.12 -8.00
C TYR A 15 -8.86 5.88 -7.51
N ILE A 16 -9.57 4.76 -7.42
CA ILE A 16 -9.01 3.43 -7.16
C ILE A 16 -9.20 2.59 -8.42
N TRP A 17 -8.14 2.44 -9.19
CA TRP A 17 -8.14 1.64 -10.41
C TRP A 17 -7.29 0.40 -10.16
N LEU A 18 -7.94 -0.76 -10.27
CA LEU A 18 -7.33 -2.06 -10.03
C LEU A 18 -7.74 -2.99 -11.18
N PRO A 19 -6.84 -3.89 -11.62
CA PRO A 19 -7.18 -4.94 -12.57
C PRO A 19 -8.25 -5.87 -12.03
N ILE A 20 -9.10 -6.34 -12.93
CA ILE A 20 -10.10 -7.37 -12.65
C ILE A 20 -9.69 -8.61 -13.41
N GLU A 21 -9.47 -9.70 -12.70
CA GLU A 21 -9.24 -11.02 -13.28
C GLU A 21 -10.53 -11.84 -13.23
N ILE A 22 -10.80 -12.52 -14.34
CA ILE A 22 -11.94 -13.43 -14.49
C ILE A 22 -11.36 -14.82 -14.73
N ASP A 23 -11.77 -15.76 -13.89
CA ASP A 23 -11.47 -17.19 -14.04
C ASP A 23 -12.77 -17.88 -14.49
N ASP A 24 -12.86 -18.15 -15.80
CA ASP A 24 -14.05 -18.75 -16.43
C ASP A 24 -14.29 -20.19 -15.96
N ASP A 25 -13.22 -20.95 -15.67
CA ASP A 25 -13.32 -22.34 -15.23
C ASP A 25 -13.94 -22.43 -13.82
N LYS A 26 -13.57 -21.48 -12.95
CA LYS A 26 -14.14 -21.36 -11.59
C LYS A 26 -15.40 -20.50 -11.54
N GLY A 27 -15.72 -19.77 -12.61
CA GLY A 27 -16.80 -18.79 -12.63
C GLY A 27 -16.61 -17.68 -11.59
N SER A 28 -15.36 -17.26 -11.35
CA SER A 28 -15.02 -16.30 -10.30
C SER A 28 -14.38 -15.04 -10.86
N LEU A 29 -14.58 -13.94 -10.15
CA LEU A 29 -13.99 -12.63 -10.45
C LEU A 29 -13.20 -12.15 -9.23
N GLU A 30 -12.00 -11.67 -9.45
CA GLU A 30 -11.12 -11.13 -8.41
C GLU A 30 -10.62 -9.74 -8.80
N VAL A 31 -10.57 -8.84 -7.83
CA VAL A 31 -9.89 -7.54 -7.99
C VAL A 31 -8.47 -7.70 -7.48
N LYS A 32 -7.48 -7.53 -8.35
CA LYS A 32 -6.07 -7.67 -7.98
C LYS A 32 -5.53 -6.38 -7.39
N TRP A 33 -5.05 -6.46 -6.15
CA TRP A 33 -4.44 -5.32 -5.48
C TRP A 33 -2.99 -5.13 -5.95
N HIS A 34 -2.76 -4.09 -6.74
CA HIS A 34 -1.42 -3.63 -7.12
C HIS A 34 -1.32 -2.14 -6.80
N ASP A 35 -0.40 -1.77 -5.92
CA ASP A 35 -0.19 -0.36 -5.56
C ASP A 35 0.32 0.46 -6.75
N VAL A 36 1.14 -0.18 -7.60
CA VAL A 36 1.67 0.40 -8.84
C VAL A 36 1.69 -0.69 -9.92
N TYR A 37 1.21 -0.37 -11.12
CA TYR A 37 1.22 -1.27 -12.27
C TYR A 37 1.27 -0.50 -13.59
N ASP A 38 1.83 -1.13 -14.62
CA ASP A 38 1.73 -0.68 -16.01
C ASP A 38 0.56 -1.37 -16.73
N LEU A 39 -0.13 -0.64 -17.60
CA LEU A 39 -1.18 -1.16 -18.47
C LEU A 39 -0.81 -0.90 -19.92
N ASN A 40 -0.63 -1.97 -20.70
CA ASN A 40 -0.59 -1.87 -22.15
C ASN A 40 -2.02 -1.84 -22.69
N VAL A 41 -2.47 -0.66 -23.10
CA VAL A 41 -3.86 -0.45 -23.56
C VAL A 41 -4.21 -1.14 -24.87
N GLU A 42 -3.22 -1.47 -25.71
CA GLU A 42 -3.45 -2.16 -27.00
C GLU A 42 -3.69 -3.66 -26.79
N THR A 43 -2.99 -4.25 -25.82
CA THR A 43 -3.02 -5.70 -25.56
C THR A 43 -3.87 -6.07 -24.35
N GLY A 44 -4.18 -5.11 -23.48
CA GLY A 44 -4.87 -5.34 -22.21
C GLY A 44 -3.97 -5.96 -21.12
N VAL A 45 -2.67 -6.13 -21.36
CA VAL A 45 -1.75 -6.71 -20.39
C VAL A 45 -1.47 -5.72 -19.26
N VAL A 46 -1.65 -6.19 -18.03
CA VAL A 46 -1.27 -5.50 -16.80
C VAL A 46 0.03 -6.11 -16.29
N THR A 47 1.02 -5.26 -15.96
CA THR A 47 2.28 -5.68 -15.34
C THR A 47 2.44 -5.02 -13.97
N PRO A 48 2.37 -5.78 -12.87
CA PRO A 48 2.62 -5.26 -11.53
C PRO A 48 4.06 -4.79 -11.37
N ILE A 49 4.26 -3.68 -10.65
CA ILE A 49 5.60 -3.17 -10.34
C ILE A 49 5.92 -3.55 -8.89
N GLU A 50 6.93 -4.40 -8.71
CA GLU A 50 7.37 -4.86 -7.39
C GLU A 50 8.36 -3.88 -6.76
N GLY A 51 8.06 -3.46 -5.53
CA GLY A 51 8.93 -2.63 -4.70
C GLY A 51 9.68 -3.45 -3.64
N THR A 52 10.52 -2.76 -2.88
CA THR A 52 11.13 -3.31 -1.65
C THR A 52 10.30 -2.90 -0.44
N SER A 53 9.82 -3.88 0.32
CA SER A 53 9.10 -3.65 1.58
C SER A 53 10.09 -3.42 2.72
N TYR A 54 9.82 -2.41 3.55
CA TYR A 54 10.58 -2.12 4.76
C TYR A 54 9.65 -2.30 5.95
N PRO A 55 9.79 -3.40 6.71
CA PRO A 55 8.83 -3.74 7.75
C PRO A 55 9.00 -2.84 8.96
N VAL A 56 7.89 -2.51 9.61
CA VAL A 56 7.88 -1.58 10.75
C VAL A 56 8.61 -2.14 11.97
N VAL A 57 8.76 -3.46 12.06
CA VAL A 57 9.48 -4.13 13.16
C VAL A 57 10.99 -3.84 13.16
N ASP A 58 11.54 -3.44 12.00
CA ASP A 58 12.95 -3.07 11.83
C ASP A 58 13.17 -1.56 11.91
N ALA A 59 12.09 -0.77 12.01
CA ALA A 59 12.17 0.68 12.09
C ALA A 59 12.57 1.16 13.50
N LYS A 60 13.22 2.33 13.56
CA LYS A 60 13.53 2.99 14.83
C LYS A 60 12.30 3.76 15.32
N LEU A 61 11.88 3.48 16.56
CA LEU A 61 10.81 4.20 17.24
C LEU A 61 11.38 5.19 18.24
N GLU A 62 10.82 6.40 18.30
CA GLU A 62 11.19 7.41 19.28
C GLU A 62 9.95 8.03 19.96
N GLY A 63 10.15 8.56 21.16
CA GLY A 63 9.08 9.15 21.97
C GLY A 63 8.09 8.10 22.46
N ASN A 64 6.80 8.37 22.26
CA ASN A 64 5.69 7.49 22.65
C ASN A 64 5.32 6.44 21.59
N ALA A 65 6.06 6.36 20.48
CA ALA A 65 5.79 5.37 19.44
C ALA A 65 6.16 3.95 19.92
N TRP A 66 5.30 2.97 19.67
CA TRP A 66 5.52 1.57 20.07
C TRP A 66 4.88 0.57 19.09
N LEU A 67 5.29 -0.70 19.16
CA LEU A 67 4.76 -1.77 18.31
C LEU A 67 3.60 -2.51 18.99
N GLN A 68 2.40 -2.41 18.40
CA GLN A 68 1.20 -3.11 18.85
C GLN A 68 0.97 -4.38 18.03
N GLU A 69 0.55 -5.46 18.69
CA GLU A 69 0.12 -6.69 18.02
C GLU A 69 -1.13 -6.44 17.15
N ALA A 70 -1.07 -6.92 15.90
CA ALA A 70 -2.11 -6.77 14.90
C ALA A 70 -2.00 -7.94 13.90
N ASN A 71 -2.92 -8.91 13.99
CA ASN A 71 -2.91 -10.13 13.17
C ASN A 71 -3.11 -9.90 11.66
N PHE A 72 -3.56 -8.72 11.25
CA PHE A 72 -3.74 -8.34 9.85
C PHE A 72 -2.48 -7.71 9.24
N ALA A 73 -1.48 -7.36 10.04
CA ALA A 73 -0.26 -6.71 9.57
C ALA A 73 0.76 -7.74 9.07
N SER A 74 1.60 -7.35 8.12
CA SER A 74 2.58 -8.23 7.46
C SER A 74 3.48 -9.01 8.43
N ASP A 75 3.89 -8.37 9.53
CA ASP A 75 4.72 -8.99 10.59
C ASP A 75 3.96 -9.18 11.91
N GLY A 76 2.63 -9.19 11.86
CA GLY A 76 1.77 -9.30 13.04
C GLY A 76 1.83 -8.08 13.98
N ARG A 77 2.47 -6.97 13.56
CA ARG A 77 2.64 -5.76 14.36
C ARG A 77 2.48 -4.48 13.52
N ILE A 78 1.95 -3.45 14.16
CA ILE A 78 1.89 -2.08 13.62
C ILE A 78 2.61 -1.12 14.56
N ALA A 79 3.22 -0.06 14.04
CA ALA A 79 3.61 1.07 14.88
C ALA A 79 2.39 1.95 15.17
N THR A 80 2.24 2.32 16.44
CA THR A 80 1.17 3.20 16.92
C THR A 80 1.74 4.19 17.94
N GLY A 81 0.91 5.10 18.46
CA GLY A 81 1.35 6.14 19.38
C GLY A 81 2.17 7.25 18.71
N ILE A 82 2.07 7.37 17.38
CA ILE A 82 2.72 8.41 16.58
C ILE A 82 1.81 9.64 16.58
N TYR A 83 2.24 10.69 17.27
CA TYR A 83 1.52 11.94 17.42
C TYR A 83 2.45 13.14 17.28
N GLY A 84 2.10 14.03 16.36
CA GLY A 84 2.83 15.27 16.10
C GLY A 84 4.32 15.03 15.83
N ASN A 85 5.16 15.89 16.37
CA ASN A 85 6.62 15.81 16.25
C ASN A 85 7.29 15.17 17.47
N ASP A 86 6.52 14.73 18.48
CA ASP A 86 7.05 14.22 19.76
C ASP A 86 7.32 12.70 19.71
N SER A 87 6.88 12.03 18.65
CA SER A 87 7.02 10.58 18.47
C SER A 87 7.15 10.26 16.98
N THR A 88 8.08 9.37 16.65
CA THR A 88 8.44 9.12 15.25
C THR A 88 8.66 7.63 15.00
N VAL A 89 8.49 7.26 13.74
CA VAL A 89 8.93 5.98 13.16
C VAL A 89 9.89 6.31 12.05
N THR A 90 11.13 5.85 12.16
CA THR A 90 12.17 6.12 11.18
C THR A 90 12.61 4.82 10.53
N PHE A 91 12.31 4.70 9.23
CA PHE A 91 12.87 3.66 8.39
C PHE A 91 14.22 4.11 7.85
N SER A 92 15.22 3.23 7.85
CA SER A 92 16.59 3.53 7.44
C SER A 92 17.05 2.57 6.34
N GLY A 93 18.06 2.97 5.57
CA GLY A 93 18.58 2.14 4.48
C GLY A 93 17.63 2.00 3.29
N ILE A 94 16.75 2.98 3.08
CA ILE A 94 15.84 2.99 1.93
C ILE A 94 16.64 3.32 0.67
N GLU A 95 16.73 2.35 -0.23
CA GLU A 95 17.37 2.52 -1.53
C GLU A 95 16.31 2.74 -2.62
N GLY A 96 16.44 3.82 -3.39
CA GLY A 96 15.58 4.09 -4.54
C GLY A 96 16.10 3.38 -5.79
N ALA A 97 15.18 2.85 -6.61
CA ALA A 97 15.50 2.16 -7.87
C ALA A 97 15.86 3.11 -9.04
N GLY A 98 16.28 4.34 -8.75
CA GLY A 98 16.32 5.44 -9.72
C GLY A 98 17.02 5.09 -11.04
N SER A 99 16.32 5.29 -12.15
CA SER A 99 16.92 5.56 -13.46
C SER A 99 17.06 7.08 -13.62
N LYS A 100 18.25 7.56 -13.99
CA LYS A 100 18.47 8.96 -14.40
C LYS A 100 17.68 9.33 -15.65
#